data_AF-A0A669EJN3-F1
#
_entry.id   AF-A0A669EJN3-F1
#
_cell.length_a   1.000
_cell.length_b   1.000
_cell.length_c   1.000
_cell.angle_alpha   90.00
_cell.angle_beta   90.00
_cell.angle_gamma   90.00
#
_symmetry.space_group_name_H-M   'P 1'
#
loop_
_entity.id
_entity.type
_entity.pdbx_description
1 polymer ?
#
loop_
_entity_poly.entity_id
_entity_poly.type
_entity_poly.pdbx_seq_one_letter_code
_entity_poly.pdbx_strand_id
1 'polypeptide(L)'
;EGGMSPLHPGVTVNTEVALQKRIIGGDECERQYHVQLRAVYPHGPSSLCGGSLISDRWILTAAHCLKPGGIMFANLSVHQGGPEQEVQITAEAEIYTDKDTSTGRVHDIMLLQLPSSSDVQPIKLPDCDEPPKRRVVDVSASGSCVLTDTDPSSELICPFFLEPGKSPSLHCAETEVVSCTELNDILQKKFPEVHRVKSYQHWFCGQSPGKDICRGDSGGGVVHNGRIYGVSSFVGDPDFVCRAPAAFMDLCDPEYADWIRKTINP
;
A
#
# COMPACT_ATOMS: atom_id res chain seq x y z
N GLU A 1 -27.31 -39.42 -48.82
CA GLU A 1 -26.27 -38.42 -49.15
C GLU A 1 -26.62 -37.18 -48.34
N GLY A 2 -25.85 -36.66 -47.39
CA GLY A 2 -24.40 -36.63 -47.23
C GLY A 2 -24.03 -35.17 -47.04
N GLY A 3 -23.43 -34.80 -45.89
CA GLY A 3 -22.87 -33.45 -45.71
C GLY A 3 -22.89 -32.92 -44.28
N MET A 4 -21.90 -33.33 -43.50
CA MET A 4 -21.48 -32.71 -42.23
C MET A 4 -20.42 -31.61 -42.51
N SER A 5 -20.47 -30.53 -41.71
CA SER A 5 -19.37 -29.64 -41.27
C SER A 5 -19.37 -28.20 -41.79
N PRO A 6 -18.80 -27.21 -41.06
CA PRO A 6 -18.36 -27.22 -39.65
C PRO A 6 -19.05 -26.14 -38.78
N LEU A 7 -19.20 -26.46 -37.49
CA LEU A 7 -19.40 -25.48 -36.44
C LEU A 7 -18.12 -24.61 -36.36
N HIS A 8 -18.27 -23.29 -36.54
CA HIS A 8 -17.25 -22.36 -36.08
C HIS A 8 -17.14 -22.48 -34.55
N PRO A 9 -15.93 -22.52 -33.97
CA PRO A 9 -15.77 -22.42 -32.54
C PRO A 9 -16.15 -20.99 -32.16
N GLY A 10 -17.41 -20.79 -31.80
CA GLY A 10 -17.80 -19.66 -30.98
C GLY A 10 -16.96 -19.76 -29.72
N VAL A 11 -15.98 -18.87 -29.60
CA VAL A 11 -15.19 -18.67 -28.40
C VAL A 11 -16.19 -18.59 -27.25
N THR A 12 -16.24 -19.61 -26.42
CA THR A 12 -16.88 -19.54 -25.11
C THR A 12 -16.07 -18.51 -24.34
N VAL A 13 -16.48 -17.25 -24.42
CA VAL A 13 -16.06 -16.24 -23.48
C VAL A 13 -16.69 -16.70 -22.17
N ASN A 14 -15.89 -17.40 -21.36
CA ASN A 14 -16.22 -17.60 -19.95
C ASN A 14 -16.36 -16.20 -19.37
N THR A 15 -17.61 -15.74 -19.22
CA THR A 15 -17.96 -14.64 -18.33
C THR A 15 -17.85 -15.15 -16.90
N GLU A 16 -16.65 -15.54 -16.49
CA GLU A 16 -16.29 -15.42 -15.09
C GLU A 16 -15.93 -13.96 -14.89
N VAL A 17 -16.95 -13.19 -14.48
CA VAL A 17 -16.81 -11.85 -13.95
C VAL A 17 -15.87 -11.95 -12.75
N ALA A 18 -14.58 -11.73 -12.97
CA ALA A 18 -13.62 -11.62 -11.90
C ALA A 18 -13.89 -10.28 -11.20
N LEU A 19 -14.69 -10.33 -10.13
CA LEU A 19 -14.68 -9.31 -9.08
C LEU A 19 -13.23 -9.14 -8.61
N GLN A 20 -12.48 -8.22 -9.22
CA GLN A 20 -11.11 -7.94 -8.81
C GLN A 20 -11.18 -7.19 -7.48
N LYS A 21 -11.16 -7.98 -6.41
CA LYS A 21 -11.03 -7.50 -5.03
C LYS A 21 -9.54 -7.23 -4.80
N ARG A 22 -9.23 -6.05 -4.27
CA ARG A 22 -7.88 -5.55 -3.86
C ARG A 22 -7.06 -4.94 -5.00
N ILE A 23 -5.76 -4.60 -4.78
CA ILE A 23 -4.90 -3.85 -5.73
C ILE A 23 -5.36 -4.14 -7.14
N ILE A 24 -5.70 -3.08 -7.88
CA ILE A 24 -6.30 -3.25 -9.20
C ILE A 24 -5.28 -3.97 -10.07
N GLY A 25 -5.70 -5.01 -10.81
CA GLY A 25 -4.76 -5.86 -11.55
C GLY A 25 -3.76 -6.67 -10.71
N GLY A 26 -4.02 -6.85 -9.40
CA GLY A 26 -3.19 -7.64 -8.49
C GLY A 26 -3.68 -9.08 -8.31
N ASP A 27 -2.73 -9.96 -7.97
CA ASP A 27 -2.95 -11.39 -7.74
C ASP A 27 -2.74 -11.74 -6.27
N GLU A 28 -3.34 -12.85 -5.81
CA GLU A 28 -3.08 -13.38 -4.47
C GLU A 28 -1.58 -13.68 -4.28
N CYS A 29 -1.05 -13.29 -3.13
CA CYS A 29 0.34 -13.51 -2.79
C CYS A 29 0.51 -13.80 -1.30
N GLU A 30 1.54 -14.58 -0.95
CA GLU A 30 1.94 -14.79 0.43
C GLU A 30 3.16 -13.93 0.77
N ARG A 31 3.06 -13.13 1.82
CA ARG A 31 4.14 -12.29 2.36
C ARG A 31 4.03 -12.24 3.88
N GLN A 32 4.58 -13.24 4.56
CA GLN A 32 4.40 -13.40 6.02
C GLN A 32 4.78 -12.16 6.85
N TYR A 33 5.69 -11.32 6.38
CA TYR A 33 6.07 -10.06 7.01
C TYR A 33 5.02 -8.94 6.86
N HIS A 34 3.99 -9.10 6.02
CA HIS A 34 2.93 -8.12 5.86
C HIS A 34 2.05 -8.10 7.12
N VAL A 35 1.69 -6.90 7.55
CA VAL A 35 0.87 -6.66 8.72
C VAL A 35 -0.37 -5.90 8.31
N GLN A 36 -1.55 -6.39 8.69
CA GLN A 36 -2.78 -5.61 8.62
C GLN A 36 -2.84 -4.71 9.85
N LEU A 37 -2.96 -3.41 9.63
CA LEU A 37 -3.10 -2.41 10.67
C LEU A 37 -4.53 -1.90 10.71
N ARG A 38 -5.07 -1.77 11.93
CA ARG A 38 -6.41 -1.23 12.17
C ARG A 38 -6.36 -0.17 13.25
N ALA A 39 -6.66 1.07 12.89
CA ALA A 39 -6.79 2.15 13.86
C ALA A 39 -8.26 2.35 14.24
N VAL A 40 -8.55 2.43 15.54
CA VAL A 40 -9.89 2.62 16.10
C VAL A 40 -9.97 3.97 16.79
N TYR A 41 -11.10 4.67 16.61
CA TYR A 41 -11.33 5.99 17.19
C TYR A 41 -12.61 5.98 18.04
N PRO A 42 -12.67 6.69 19.18
CA PRO A 42 -13.79 6.61 20.13
C PRO A 42 -15.19 6.86 19.53
N HIS A 43 -15.29 7.70 18.49
CA HIS A 43 -16.56 8.10 17.87
C HIS A 43 -16.48 8.15 16.33
N GLY A 44 -15.56 7.40 15.73
CA GLY A 44 -15.29 7.45 14.29
C GLY A 44 -15.14 6.06 13.66
N PRO A 45 -15.20 5.97 12.33
CA PRO A 45 -14.92 4.72 11.64
C PRO A 45 -13.47 4.29 11.89
N SER A 46 -13.23 2.98 11.98
CA SER A 46 -11.87 2.47 11.97
C SER A 46 -11.22 2.65 10.60
N SER A 47 -9.92 2.88 10.55
CA SER A 47 -9.14 2.83 9.30
C SER A 47 -8.35 1.53 9.21
N LEU A 48 -8.25 0.99 8.00
CA LEU A 48 -7.37 -0.11 7.67
C LEU A 48 -6.16 0.40 6.89
N CYS A 49 -5.01 -0.16 7.18
CA CYS A 49 -3.75 0.07 6.48
C CYS A 49 -2.97 -1.24 6.37
N GLY A 50 -1.96 -1.25 5.51
CA GLY A 50 -0.88 -2.21 5.52
C GLY A 50 0.29 -1.77 6.40
N GLY A 51 1.20 -2.70 6.61
CA GLY A 51 2.49 -2.49 7.25
C GLY A 51 3.44 -3.62 6.86
N SER A 52 4.72 -3.44 7.14
CA SER A 52 5.75 -4.46 6.94
C SER A 52 6.59 -4.63 8.19
N LEU A 53 6.73 -5.87 8.66
CA LEU A 53 7.64 -6.22 9.75
C LEU A 53 9.08 -6.13 9.24
N ILE A 54 9.86 -5.15 9.74
CA ILE A 54 11.25 -4.88 9.34
C ILE A 54 12.29 -5.31 10.40
N SER A 55 11.83 -5.64 11.60
CA SER A 55 12.58 -6.37 12.63
C SER A 55 11.62 -7.30 13.37
N ASP A 56 12.12 -8.14 14.28
CA ASP A 56 11.30 -8.95 15.19
C ASP A 56 10.25 -8.16 16.01
N ARG A 57 10.39 -6.84 16.15
CA ARG A 57 9.51 -5.96 16.94
C ARG A 57 9.08 -4.68 16.24
N TRP A 58 9.60 -4.36 15.06
CA TRP A 58 9.32 -3.09 14.40
C TRP A 58 8.53 -3.28 13.11
N ILE A 59 7.39 -2.59 13.03
CA ILE A 59 6.54 -2.50 11.84
C ILE A 59 6.76 -1.13 11.20
N LEU A 60 7.04 -1.13 9.90
CA LEU A 60 7.10 0.06 9.05
C LEU A 60 5.75 0.26 8.34
N THR A 61 5.23 1.48 8.37
CA THR A 61 3.95 1.86 7.74
C THR A 61 3.91 3.36 7.42
N ALA A 62 2.79 3.85 6.88
CA ALA A 62 2.57 5.27 6.58
C ALA A 62 2.05 6.01 7.83
N ALA A 63 2.52 7.24 8.05
CA ALA A 63 2.13 8.01 9.25
C ALA A 63 0.64 8.36 9.26
N HIS A 64 0.03 8.61 8.10
CA HIS A 64 -1.39 8.94 8.02
C HIS A 64 -2.33 7.78 8.44
N CYS A 65 -1.80 6.56 8.61
CA CYS A 65 -2.55 5.40 9.09
C CYS A 65 -3.00 5.53 10.55
N LEU A 66 -2.35 6.39 11.35
CA LEU A 66 -2.72 6.67 12.73
C LEU A 66 -2.90 8.18 12.95
N LYS A 67 -4.14 8.59 13.22
CA LYS A 67 -4.46 9.99 13.57
C LYS A 67 -4.47 10.19 15.09
N PRO A 68 -4.31 11.43 15.57
CA PRO A 68 -4.41 11.73 17.00
C PRO A 68 -5.69 11.18 17.63
N GLY A 69 -5.56 10.54 18.80
CA GLY A 69 -6.66 9.89 19.51
C GLY A 69 -7.04 8.50 18.99
N GLY A 70 -6.33 7.97 17.99
CA GLY A 70 -6.50 6.61 17.51
C GLY A 70 -5.77 5.58 18.38
N ILE A 71 -6.33 4.37 18.44
CA ILE A 71 -5.69 3.18 19.04
C ILE A 71 -5.35 2.23 17.91
N MET A 72 -4.08 1.84 17.80
CA MET A 72 -3.58 0.99 16.72
C MET A 72 -3.55 -0.48 17.13
N PHE A 73 -4.05 -1.35 16.25
CA PHE A 73 -3.98 -2.80 16.34
C PHE A 73 -3.22 -3.35 15.14
N ALA A 74 -2.40 -4.37 15.35
CA ALA A 74 -1.62 -5.06 14.34
C ALA A 74 -2.01 -6.54 14.27
N ASN A 75 -2.36 -7.03 13.08
CA ASN A 75 -2.60 -8.43 12.79
C ASN A 75 -1.46 -8.95 11.90
N LEU A 76 -0.66 -9.87 12.44
CA LEU A 76 0.45 -10.53 11.75
C LEU A 76 0.04 -11.88 11.13
N SER A 77 -1.15 -12.40 11.44
CA SER A 77 -1.63 -13.72 11.01
C SER A 77 -2.53 -13.68 9.78
N VAL A 78 -2.48 -12.59 9.00
CA VAL A 78 -3.30 -12.36 7.78
C VAL A 78 -3.20 -13.53 6.78
N HIS A 79 -2.10 -14.28 6.80
CA HIS A 79 -1.86 -15.42 5.89
C HIS A 79 -2.30 -16.79 6.42
N GLN A 80 -2.68 -16.90 7.70
CA GLN A 80 -2.75 -18.19 8.39
C GLN A 80 -4.14 -18.85 8.32
N GLY A 81 -5.13 -18.22 7.67
CA GLY A 81 -6.48 -18.78 7.49
C GLY A 81 -7.24 -19.09 8.79
N GLY A 82 -6.74 -18.59 9.93
CA GLY A 82 -7.29 -18.80 11.27
C GLY A 82 -7.97 -17.53 11.84
N PRO A 83 -8.43 -17.57 13.10
CA PRO A 83 -8.98 -16.38 13.74
C PRO A 83 -7.92 -15.29 13.79
N GLU A 84 -8.34 -14.06 13.52
CA GLU A 84 -7.44 -12.91 13.56
C GLU A 84 -6.88 -12.71 14.96
N GLN A 85 -5.57 -12.59 15.03
CA GLN A 85 -4.88 -12.29 16.27
C GLN A 85 -4.31 -10.90 16.16
N GLU A 86 -5.11 -9.94 16.61
CA GLU A 86 -4.69 -8.56 16.72
C GLU A 86 -3.96 -8.34 18.05
N VAL A 87 -2.84 -7.63 17.96
CA VAL A 87 -2.08 -7.14 19.09
C VAL A 87 -2.22 -5.62 19.13
N GLN A 88 -2.54 -5.07 20.29
CA GLN A 88 -2.57 -3.62 20.46
C GLN A 88 -1.14 -3.07 20.49
N ILE A 89 -0.88 -2.03 19.71
CA ILE A 89 0.36 -1.25 19.79
C ILE A 89 0.22 -0.26 20.95
N THR A 90 1.04 -0.44 21.97
CA THR A 90 1.02 0.39 23.20
C THR A 90 2.18 1.37 23.29
N ALA A 91 3.26 1.12 22.55
CA ALA A 91 4.38 2.06 22.43
C ALA A 91 3.93 3.31 21.66
N GLU A 92 4.59 4.45 21.92
CA GLU A 92 4.40 5.65 21.13
C GLU A 92 4.83 5.40 19.67
N ALA A 93 4.07 5.97 18.74
CA ALA A 93 4.40 5.86 17.34
C ALA A 93 5.60 6.75 17.00
N GLU A 94 6.62 6.16 16.39
CA GLU A 94 7.81 6.87 15.95
C GLU A 94 7.55 7.39 14.53
N ILE A 95 7.33 8.71 14.39
CA ILE A 95 7.05 9.33 13.10
C ILE A 95 8.25 10.18 12.68
N TYR A 96 8.69 10.05 11.43
CA TYR A 96 9.79 10.87 10.93
C TYR A 96 9.40 12.36 10.84
N THR A 97 10.26 13.21 11.35
CA THR A 97 10.18 14.68 11.22
C THR A 97 11.44 15.24 10.61
N ASP A 98 11.32 16.36 9.90
CA ASP A 98 12.48 17.09 9.37
C ASP A 98 13.55 17.30 10.46
N LYS A 99 14.83 17.16 10.08
CA LYS A 99 15.96 17.46 10.98
C LYS A 99 15.92 18.89 11.49
N ASP A 100 15.45 19.82 10.66
CA ASP A 100 15.13 21.17 11.09
C ASP A 100 13.79 21.19 11.83
N THR A 101 13.89 21.03 13.15
CA THR A 101 12.73 20.99 14.05
C THR A 101 11.93 22.30 14.07
N SER A 102 12.47 23.41 13.55
CA SER A 102 11.75 24.68 13.46
C SER A 102 10.60 24.64 12.46
N THR A 103 10.65 23.72 11.50
CA THR A 103 9.61 23.56 10.47
C THR A 103 8.35 22.87 11.00
N GLY A 104 8.49 22.01 12.03
CA GLY A 104 7.44 21.12 12.52
C GLY A 104 6.87 20.16 11.46
N ARG A 105 7.61 19.91 10.37
CA ARG A 105 7.15 19.07 9.26
C ARG A 105 7.28 17.59 9.61
N VAL A 106 6.22 16.87 9.27
CA VAL A 106 6.08 15.43 9.53
C VAL A 106 5.97 14.74 8.18
N HIS A 107 6.71 13.65 8.01
CA HIS A 107 6.70 12.86 6.77
C HIS A 107 5.72 11.70 6.92
N ASP A 108 5.22 11.19 5.79
CA ASP A 108 4.21 10.15 5.77
C ASP A 108 4.79 8.73 5.97
N ILE A 109 5.71 8.59 6.93
CA ILE A 109 6.40 7.35 7.27
C ILE A 109 6.49 7.22 8.80
N MET A 110 6.17 6.02 9.30
CA MET A 110 6.04 5.75 10.73
C MET A 110 6.52 4.34 11.07
N LEU A 111 7.11 4.20 12.25
CA LEU A 111 7.47 2.95 12.89
C LEU A 111 6.56 2.69 14.09
N LEU A 112 6.09 1.45 14.20
CA LEU A 112 5.28 0.96 15.31
C LEU A 112 6.03 -0.20 15.99
N GLN A 113 6.15 -0.13 17.31
CA GLN A 113 6.81 -1.18 18.08
C GLN A 113 5.79 -2.18 18.64
N LEU A 114 5.99 -3.46 18.34
CA LEU A 114 5.24 -4.55 18.92
C LEU A 114 5.56 -4.70 20.42
N PRO A 115 4.57 -5.04 21.27
CA PRO A 115 4.80 -5.24 22.70
C PRO A 115 5.67 -6.48 23.00
N SER A 116 5.75 -7.43 22.07
CA SER A 116 6.60 -8.62 22.17
C SER A 116 7.24 -8.94 20.82
N SER A 117 8.37 -9.66 20.85
CA SER A 117 9.02 -10.19 19.66
C SER A 117 8.07 -11.12 18.89
N SER A 118 8.11 -11.03 17.57
CA SER A 118 7.44 -11.91 16.62
C SER A 118 8.42 -12.97 16.11
N ASP A 119 7.91 -14.18 15.86
CA ASP A 119 8.66 -15.25 15.20
C ASP A 119 8.60 -15.16 13.65
N VAL A 120 7.80 -14.23 13.13
CA VAL A 120 7.70 -13.97 11.69
C VAL A 120 9.03 -13.41 11.18
N GLN A 121 9.55 -14.00 10.11
CA GLN A 121 10.77 -13.51 9.45
C GLN A 121 10.54 -12.10 8.88
N PRO A 122 11.28 -11.07 9.33
CA PRO A 122 11.13 -9.71 8.80
C PRO A 122 11.62 -9.58 7.36
N ILE A 123 11.07 -8.62 6.62
CA ILE A 123 11.61 -8.21 5.31
C ILE A 123 12.94 -7.47 5.50
N LYS A 124 13.88 -7.68 4.60
CA LYS A 124 15.17 -7.00 4.64
C LYS A 124 15.02 -5.53 4.26
N LEU A 125 15.76 -4.66 4.95
CA LEU A 125 15.93 -3.25 4.59
C LEU A 125 16.58 -3.09 3.20
N PRO A 126 16.40 -1.94 2.54
CA PRO A 126 16.86 -1.75 1.16
C PRO A 126 18.38 -1.79 1.06
N ASP A 127 18.84 -2.21 -0.13
CA ASP A 127 20.21 -2.04 -0.60
C ASP A 127 20.17 -0.98 -1.71
N CYS A 128 20.63 0.22 -1.37
CA CYS A 128 20.45 1.44 -2.17
C CYS A 128 21.61 1.75 -3.11
N ASP A 129 22.64 0.90 -3.13
CA ASP A 129 23.70 0.97 -4.14
C ASP A 129 23.17 0.55 -5.52
N GLU A 130 22.13 -0.29 -5.54
CA GLU A 130 21.41 -0.73 -6.74
C GLU A 130 19.89 -0.59 -6.55
N PRO A 131 19.34 0.63 -6.58
CA PRO A 131 17.89 0.83 -6.43
C PRO A 131 17.14 0.15 -7.60
N PRO A 132 15.88 -0.28 -7.39
CA PRO A 132 15.09 -0.95 -8.42
C PRO A 132 14.89 -0.02 -9.62
N LYS A 133 15.61 -0.28 -10.71
CA LYS A 133 15.57 0.58 -11.92
C LYS A 133 14.35 0.35 -12.82
N ARG A 134 13.54 -0.69 -12.56
CA ARG A 134 12.49 -1.12 -13.50
C ARG A 134 11.21 -1.64 -12.88
N ARG A 135 11.27 -2.60 -11.95
CA ARG A 135 10.06 -3.28 -11.43
C ARG A 135 10.10 -3.41 -9.92
N VAL A 136 8.98 -3.12 -9.29
CA VAL A 136 8.75 -3.34 -7.87
C VAL A 136 7.45 -4.11 -7.71
N VAL A 137 7.34 -4.88 -6.63
CA VAL A 137 6.10 -5.55 -6.24
C VAL A 137 5.49 -4.74 -5.11
N ASP A 138 4.33 -4.16 -5.36
CA ASP A 138 3.51 -3.56 -4.33
C ASP A 138 2.80 -4.66 -3.54
N VAL A 139 2.93 -4.61 -2.22
CA VAL A 139 2.36 -5.56 -1.26
C VAL A 139 1.26 -4.86 -0.47
N SER A 140 0.02 -4.90 -0.98
CA SER A 140 -1.12 -4.21 -0.38
C SER A 140 -2.47 -4.88 -0.76
N ALA A 141 -3.55 -4.90 0.02
CA ALA A 141 -3.73 -4.85 1.46
C ALA A 141 -5.14 -5.38 1.82
N SER A 142 -5.58 -5.00 3.01
CA SER A 142 -6.80 -5.39 3.71
C SER A 142 -8.03 -4.58 3.29
N GLY A 143 -7.90 -3.76 2.24
CA GLY A 143 -8.94 -2.90 1.69
C GLY A 143 -9.73 -3.52 0.54
N SER A 144 -10.86 -2.90 0.17
CA SER A 144 -11.69 -3.34 -0.96
C SER A 144 -11.95 -2.19 -1.90
N CYS A 145 -11.63 -2.39 -3.18
CA CYS A 145 -12.17 -1.65 -4.31
C CYS A 145 -13.07 -2.61 -5.09
N VAL A 146 -14.25 -2.13 -5.50
CA VAL A 146 -15.21 -2.93 -6.28
C VAL A 146 -15.20 -2.39 -7.70
N LEU A 147 -14.77 -3.21 -8.66
CA LEU A 147 -15.00 -2.95 -10.07
C LEU A 147 -16.44 -3.34 -10.42
N THR A 148 -17.25 -2.38 -10.85
CA THR A 148 -18.58 -2.67 -11.41
C THR A 148 -18.48 -2.68 -12.94
N ASP A 149 -18.13 -3.82 -13.52
CA ASP A 149 -18.15 -4.03 -14.97
C ASP A 149 -19.58 -4.20 -15.49
N THR A 150 -20.32 -3.11 -15.62
CA THR A 150 -21.62 -3.14 -16.33
C THR A 150 -21.70 -2.23 -17.55
N ASP A 151 -20.63 -1.55 -17.96
CA ASP A 151 -20.63 -0.76 -19.19
C ASP A 151 -19.19 -0.51 -19.72
N PRO A 152 -18.85 -0.78 -20.99
CA PRO A 152 -17.56 -0.38 -21.56
C PRO A 152 -17.33 1.15 -21.61
N SER A 153 -18.35 1.97 -21.30
CA SER A 153 -18.19 3.41 -20.97
C SER A 153 -18.23 3.75 -19.48
N SER A 154 -18.35 2.77 -18.57
CA SER A 154 -18.34 3.04 -17.13
C SER A 154 -16.94 3.38 -16.64
N GLU A 155 -16.79 4.62 -16.19
CA GLU A 155 -15.56 5.09 -15.56
C GLU A 155 -15.30 4.28 -14.28
N LEU A 156 -14.05 3.85 -14.05
CA LEU A 156 -13.67 3.16 -12.82
C LEU A 156 -13.81 4.13 -11.64
N ILE A 157 -14.89 3.97 -10.87
CA ILE A 157 -15.13 4.74 -9.64
C ILE A 157 -14.60 3.92 -8.47
N CYS A 158 -13.74 4.52 -7.64
CA CYS A 158 -13.44 4.03 -6.30
C CYS A 158 -14.41 4.70 -5.31
N PRO A 159 -15.61 4.14 -5.05
CA PRO A 159 -16.59 4.82 -4.22
C PRO A 159 -16.04 5.04 -2.81
N PHE A 160 -16.02 6.30 -2.39
CA PHE A 160 -15.57 6.78 -1.07
C PHE A 160 -16.36 6.17 0.11
N PHE A 161 -17.48 5.48 -0.17
CA PHE A 161 -18.51 5.10 0.80
C PHE A 161 -18.77 3.59 0.96
N LEU A 162 -18.03 2.72 0.29
CA LEU A 162 -18.13 1.29 0.58
C LEU A 162 -17.20 0.95 1.73
N GLU A 163 -17.77 0.45 2.83
CA GLU A 163 -16.97 -0.17 3.89
C GLU A 163 -16.03 -1.18 3.24
N PRO A 164 -14.72 -1.15 3.51
CA PRO A 164 -13.79 -2.07 2.90
C PRO A 164 -14.28 -3.49 3.18
N GLY A 165 -14.77 -4.18 2.15
CA GLY A 165 -15.02 -5.60 2.20
C GLY A 165 -13.72 -6.28 2.58
N LYS A 166 -13.60 -6.66 3.86
CA LYS A 166 -12.42 -7.35 4.35
C LYS A 166 -12.23 -8.62 3.54
N SER A 167 -11.10 -8.74 2.91
CA SER A 167 -10.84 -9.88 2.06
C SER A 167 -9.75 -10.73 2.75
N PRO A 168 -9.90 -12.06 2.85
CA PRO A 168 -9.14 -12.92 3.79
C PRO A 168 -7.67 -13.17 3.41
N SER A 169 -7.35 -13.19 2.12
CA SER A 169 -6.00 -13.29 1.53
C SER A 169 -5.27 -11.94 1.36
N LEU A 170 -3.98 -11.94 1.04
CA LEU A 170 -3.24 -10.74 0.63
C LEU A 170 -3.11 -10.72 -0.90
N HIS A 171 -3.15 -9.54 -1.51
CA HIS A 171 -2.82 -9.36 -2.93
C HIS A 171 -1.53 -8.56 -3.11
N CYS A 172 -0.90 -8.76 -4.26
CA CYS A 172 0.27 -8.03 -4.70
C CYS A 172 0.10 -7.63 -6.16
N ALA A 173 0.71 -6.52 -6.56
CA ALA A 173 0.81 -6.18 -7.98
C ALA A 173 2.20 -5.69 -8.34
N GLU A 174 2.71 -6.17 -9.47
CA GLU A 174 3.97 -5.67 -10.02
C GLU A 174 3.77 -4.33 -10.72
N THR A 175 4.48 -3.28 -10.30
CA THR A 175 4.45 -1.97 -10.96
C THR A 175 5.84 -1.60 -11.47
N GLU A 176 5.89 -0.74 -12.49
CA GLU A 176 7.14 -0.18 -13.00
C GLU A 176 7.43 1.14 -12.31
N VAL A 177 8.70 1.39 -12.00
CA VAL A 177 9.13 2.69 -11.45
C VAL A 177 9.11 3.71 -12.57
N VAL A 178 8.37 4.80 -12.37
CA VAL A 178 8.14 5.86 -13.37
C VAL A 178 8.54 7.23 -12.85
N SER A 179 8.65 8.21 -13.75
CA SER A 179 8.85 9.59 -13.35
C SER A 179 7.63 10.12 -12.58
N CYS A 180 7.90 10.86 -11.51
CA CYS A 180 6.88 11.53 -10.71
C CYS A 180 6.37 12.85 -11.29
N THR A 181 6.86 13.29 -12.44
CA THR A 181 6.52 14.60 -13.02
C THR A 181 5.02 14.79 -13.21
N GLU A 182 4.32 13.81 -13.79
CA GLU A 182 2.87 13.89 -14.01
C GLU A 182 2.11 14.01 -12.69
N LEU A 183 2.45 13.18 -11.71
CA LEU A 183 1.84 13.23 -10.38
C LEU A 183 2.06 14.58 -9.70
N ASN A 184 3.29 15.09 -9.75
CA ASN A 184 3.62 16.38 -9.17
C ASN A 184 2.82 17.53 -9.82
N ASP A 185 2.69 17.50 -11.14
CA ASP A 185 1.89 18.46 -11.91
C ASP A 185 0.41 18.41 -11.51
N ILE A 186 -0.16 17.22 -11.32
CA ILE A 186 -1.54 17.03 -10.86
C ILE A 186 -1.71 17.63 -9.47
N LEU A 187 -0.82 17.29 -8.54
CA LEU A 187 -0.86 17.82 -7.17
C LEU A 187 -0.78 19.34 -7.16
N GLN A 188 0.18 19.92 -7.90
CA GLN A 188 0.37 21.36 -7.94
C GLN A 188 -0.85 22.10 -8.50
N LYS A 189 -1.49 21.57 -9.55
CA LYS A 189 -2.60 22.23 -10.27
C LYS A 189 -3.95 22.02 -9.57
N LYS A 190 -4.22 20.81 -9.09
CA LYS A 190 -5.55 20.42 -8.56
C LYS A 190 -5.61 20.39 -7.03
N PHE A 191 -4.48 20.13 -6.36
CA PHE A 191 -4.43 19.90 -4.91
C PHE A 191 -3.28 20.67 -4.23
N PRO A 192 -3.26 22.02 -4.32
CA PRO A 192 -2.11 22.82 -3.88
C PRO A 192 -1.75 22.64 -2.39
N GLU A 193 -2.73 22.43 -1.52
CA GLU A 193 -2.48 22.15 -0.10
C GLU A 193 -1.83 20.78 0.12
N VAL A 194 -2.23 19.76 -0.65
CA VAL A 194 -1.60 18.43 -0.60
C VAL A 194 -0.19 18.51 -1.17
N HIS A 195 -0.01 19.22 -2.29
CA HIS A 195 1.30 19.48 -2.90
C HIS A 195 2.25 20.17 -1.90
N ARG A 196 1.76 21.15 -1.14
CA ARG A 196 2.57 21.84 -0.12
C ARG A 196 3.12 20.88 0.95
N VAL A 197 2.37 19.83 1.28
CA VAL A 197 2.77 18.81 2.26
C VAL A 197 3.65 17.74 1.64
N LYS A 198 3.34 17.29 0.43
CA LYS A 198 4.08 16.21 -0.23
C LYS A 198 5.38 16.67 -0.89
N SER A 199 5.50 17.94 -1.26
CA SER A 199 6.68 18.48 -1.96
C SER A 199 7.96 18.55 -1.13
N TYR A 200 7.88 18.54 0.21
CA TYR A 200 9.07 18.48 1.07
C TYR A 200 9.47 17.04 1.45
N GLN A 201 8.69 16.03 1.03
CA GLN A 201 8.92 14.63 1.38
C GLN A 201 9.67 13.91 0.25
N HIS A 202 10.34 12.82 0.60
CA HIS A 202 11.02 11.94 -0.36
C HIS A 202 10.12 10.75 -0.74
N TRP A 203 9.76 10.69 -2.03
CA TRP A 203 8.91 9.64 -2.59
C TRP A 203 9.30 9.37 -4.04
N PHE A 204 9.05 8.14 -4.48
CA PHE A 204 9.15 7.72 -5.88
C PHE A 204 7.79 7.22 -6.36
N CYS A 205 7.65 7.05 -7.68
CA CYS A 205 6.38 6.73 -8.30
C CYS A 205 6.43 5.38 -8.99
N GLY A 206 5.30 4.68 -8.95
CA GLY A 206 5.08 3.46 -9.71
C GLY A 206 3.78 3.50 -10.46
N GLN A 207 3.79 2.95 -11.68
CA GLN A 207 2.60 2.84 -12.51
C GLN A 207 2.73 1.65 -13.45
N SER A 208 1.63 0.96 -13.69
CA SER A 208 1.53 -0.05 -14.74
C SER A 208 0.10 -0.11 -15.26
N PRO A 209 -0.12 -0.46 -16.53
CA PRO A 209 -1.46 -0.58 -17.08
C PRO A 209 -2.33 -1.53 -16.27
N GLY A 210 -3.53 -1.07 -15.89
CA GLY A 210 -4.48 -1.84 -15.09
C GLY A 210 -4.04 -2.12 -13.67
N LYS A 211 -3.04 -1.39 -13.14
CA LYS A 211 -2.56 -1.53 -11.76
C LYS A 211 -2.55 -0.23 -10.99
N ASP A 212 -3.13 -0.24 -9.79
CA ASP A 212 -3.15 0.92 -8.90
C ASP A 212 -3.42 0.52 -7.44
N ILE A 213 -2.95 1.35 -6.52
CA ILE A 213 -3.23 1.22 -5.09
C ILE A 213 -4.63 1.77 -4.76
N CYS A 214 -5.18 1.30 -3.65
CA CYS A 214 -6.54 1.54 -3.24
C CYS A 214 -6.64 1.86 -1.74
N ARG A 215 -7.85 2.23 -1.27
CA ARG A 215 -8.07 2.44 0.17
C ARG A 215 -7.76 1.15 0.94
N GLY A 216 -6.97 1.28 2.00
CA GLY A 216 -6.48 0.14 2.79
C GLY A 216 -5.06 -0.27 2.42
N ASP A 217 -4.56 0.14 1.25
CA ASP A 217 -3.22 -0.18 0.76
C ASP A 217 -2.12 0.67 1.37
N SER A 218 -2.48 1.86 1.82
CA SER A 218 -1.64 2.76 2.59
C SER A 218 -0.84 2.03 3.67
N GLY A 219 0.46 2.29 3.73
CA GLY A 219 1.39 1.65 4.65
C GLY A 219 1.92 0.29 4.21
N GLY A 220 1.36 -0.31 3.14
CA GLY A 220 1.88 -1.51 2.50
C GLY A 220 3.31 -1.34 1.99
N GLY A 221 4.06 -2.43 1.90
CA GLY A 221 5.47 -2.41 1.52
C GLY A 221 5.67 -2.54 0.01
N VAL A 222 6.58 -1.76 -0.55
CA VAL A 222 7.03 -1.90 -1.95
C VAL A 222 8.34 -2.66 -1.97
N VAL A 223 8.36 -3.83 -2.59
CA VAL A 223 9.42 -4.83 -2.44
C VAL A 223 10.07 -5.17 -3.78
N HIS A 224 11.39 -5.30 -3.78
CA HIS A 224 12.16 -5.79 -4.91
C HIS A 224 13.25 -6.74 -4.40
N ASN A 225 13.41 -7.90 -5.03
CA ASN A 225 14.44 -8.90 -4.68
C ASN A 225 14.55 -9.20 -3.16
N GLY A 226 13.40 -9.35 -2.49
CA GLY A 226 13.33 -9.69 -1.07
C GLY A 226 13.77 -8.57 -0.12
N ARG A 227 13.75 -7.31 -0.58
CA ARG A 227 14.00 -6.11 0.22
C ARG A 227 12.90 -5.07 0.03
N ILE A 228 12.57 -4.35 1.09
CA ILE A 228 11.61 -3.25 1.05
C ILE A 228 12.31 -1.96 0.61
N TYR A 229 11.76 -1.28 -0.40
CA TYR A 229 12.28 -0.02 -0.95
C TYR A 229 11.33 1.15 -0.76
N GLY A 230 10.04 0.88 -0.50
CA GLY A 230 9.07 1.93 -0.29
C GLY A 230 7.91 1.55 0.61
N VAL A 231 7.16 2.57 1.00
CA VAL A 231 5.90 2.47 1.75
C VAL A 231 4.79 3.12 0.94
N SER A 232 3.71 2.39 0.67
CA SER A 232 2.52 2.90 -0.03
C SER A 232 1.92 4.09 0.71
N SER A 233 1.74 5.21 0.01
CA SER A 233 1.37 6.48 0.64
C SER A 233 0.11 7.10 0.03
N PHE A 234 0.10 7.40 -1.28
CA PHE A 234 -1.06 8.04 -1.91
C PHE A 234 -1.17 7.76 -3.42
N VAL A 235 -2.41 7.77 -3.91
CA VAL A 235 -2.76 7.67 -5.34
C VAL A 235 -2.58 9.01 -6.04
N GLY A 236 -2.38 8.97 -7.36
CA GLY A 236 -2.28 10.18 -8.17
C GLY A 236 -3.60 10.78 -8.63
N ASP A 237 -4.63 9.97 -8.81
CA ASP A 237 -5.98 10.41 -9.12
C ASP A 237 -6.94 9.85 -8.05
N PRO A 238 -7.65 10.71 -7.29
CA PRO A 238 -8.49 10.28 -6.19
C PRO A 238 -9.82 9.65 -6.64
N ASP A 239 -10.22 9.89 -7.88
CA ASP A 239 -11.54 9.54 -8.39
C ASP A 239 -11.46 8.33 -9.34
N PHE A 240 -10.36 8.24 -10.10
CA PHE A 240 -10.17 7.24 -11.14
C PHE A 240 -8.83 6.53 -11.00
N VAL A 241 -8.91 5.23 -10.86
CA VAL A 241 -7.72 4.40 -10.74
C VAL A 241 -6.97 4.24 -12.05
N CYS A 242 -5.67 3.94 -11.95
CA CYS A 242 -4.73 3.78 -13.05
C CYS A 242 -4.55 5.02 -13.94
N ARG A 243 -5.15 6.18 -13.60
CA ARG A 243 -5.05 7.42 -14.40
C ARG A 243 -3.77 8.22 -14.15
N ALA A 244 -3.14 8.03 -13.00
CA ALA A 244 -1.90 8.70 -12.64
C ALA A 244 -1.02 7.76 -11.79
N PRO A 245 0.30 7.99 -11.72
CA PRO A 245 1.18 7.20 -10.88
C PRO A 245 0.77 7.22 -9.41
N ALA A 246 0.97 6.10 -8.71
CA ALA A 246 0.93 6.03 -7.26
C ALA A 246 2.29 6.43 -6.68
N ALA A 247 2.29 6.99 -5.46
CA ALA A 247 3.49 7.43 -4.76
C ALA A 247 3.81 6.60 -3.52
N PHE A 248 5.10 6.33 -3.37
CA PHE A 248 5.68 5.51 -2.32
C PHE A 248 6.78 6.29 -1.61
N MET A 249 6.79 6.29 -0.27
CA MET A 249 7.88 6.90 0.49
C MET A 249 9.20 6.20 0.15
N ASP A 250 10.26 6.96 -0.13
CA ASP A 250 11.53 6.42 -0.64
C ASP A 250 12.48 6.00 0.50
N LEU A 251 12.56 4.70 0.79
CA LEU A 251 13.43 4.19 1.87
C LEU A 251 14.93 4.26 1.53
N CYS A 252 15.28 4.59 0.28
CA CYS A 252 16.66 4.88 -0.10
C CYS A 252 17.07 6.33 0.12
N ASP A 253 16.14 7.21 0.52
CA ASP A 253 16.52 8.51 1.02
C ASP A 253 17.42 8.36 2.27
N PRO A 254 18.60 9.01 2.31
CA PRO A 254 19.55 8.84 3.42
C PRO A 254 18.96 9.21 4.79
N GLU A 255 18.02 10.16 4.84
CA GLU A 255 17.47 10.60 6.12
C GLU A 255 16.54 9.54 6.72
N TYR A 256 15.69 8.92 5.90
CA TYR A 256 14.84 7.83 6.34
C TYR A 256 15.65 6.59 6.68
N ALA A 257 16.64 6.24 5.86
CA ALA A 257 17.47 5.07 6.09
C ALA A 257 18.24 5.19 7.42
N ASP A 258 18.81 6.35 7.71
CA ASP A 258 19.52 6.61 8.97
C ASP A 258 18.57 6.64 10.17
N TRP A 259 17.40 7.25 10.04
CA TRP A 259 16.38 7.26 11.08
C TRP A 259 15.91 5.84 11.42
N ILE A 260 15.51 5.05 10.42
CA ILE A 260 15.07 3.66 10.62
C ILE A 260 16.14 2.86 11.35
N ARG A 261 17.40 2.92 10.89
CA ARG A 261 18.50 2.15 11.51
C ARG A 261 18.71 2.51 12.99
N LYS A 262 18.65 3.80 13.34
CA LYS A 262 18.80 4.28 14.72
C LYS A 262 17.61 3.90 15.61
N THR A 263 16.40 3.99 15.08
CA THR A 263 15.19 3.67 15.85
C THR A 263 15.08 2.18 16.16
N ILE A 264 15.40 1.31 15.19
CA ILE A 264 15.25 -0.14 15.40
C ILE A 264 16.43 -0.79 16.14
N ASN A 265 17.59 -0.12 16.18
CA ASN A 265 18.79 -0.54 16.92
C ASN A 265 19.30 0.63 17.80
N PRO A 266 18.57 0.98 18.87
CA PRO A 266 18.93 2.12 19.73
C PRO A 266 20.22 1.91 20.53
#